data_AF-A0A8H7EZ83-F1
#
_entry.id   AF-A0A8H7EZ83-F1
#
_cell.length_a   1.000
_cell.length_b   1.000
_cell.length_c   1.000
_cell.angle_alpha   90.00
_cell.angle_beta   90.00
_cell.angle_gamma   90.00
#
_symmetry.space_group_name_H-M   'P 1'
#
loop_
_entity.id
_entity.type
_entity.pdbx_description
1 polymer ?
#
loop_
_entity_poly.entity_id
_entity_poly.type
_entity_poly.pdbx_seq_one_letter_code
_entity_poly.pdbx_strand_id
1 'polypeptide(L)'
;MRFAALLAAAVAATTSVGAVPAHQPVESRDFSFSLNLGDLFDGFDLSNNNHYGAPIPPWVFGSKPGWYYGPHPGDHPHLPCLGGLICRILDLIPFFIHCPHNYPHPPTDPTDPPPADGYTNTFHNISAAVQADDYMTFGLVETVAACKAMCDSVDGCGFANSYHDVNGKDGSPLLTCALFRGCHGPEDADNEGGQSQPDGSINFIAESDGWCKQ
;
A
#
# COMPACT_ATOMS: atom_id res chain seq x y z
N MET A 1 21.05 30.67 63.03
CA MET A 1 21.94 31.85 62.88
C MET A 1 22.47 31.82 61.45
N ARG A 2 22.39 32.82 60.58
CA ARG A 2 21.96 34.23 60.57
C ARG A 2 21.65 34.60 59.11
N PHE A 3 20.74 35.55 58.91
CA PHE A 3 20.41 36.21 57.64
C PHE A 3 21.62 36.92 57.01
N ALA A 4 21.65 37.00 55.67
CA ALA A 4 22.10 38.17 54.93
C ALA A 4 21.53 38.15 53.51
N ALA A 5 20.90 39.27 53.12
CA ALA A 5 20.33 39.55 51.81
C ALA A 5 21.28 40.49 51.01
N LEU A 6 20.82 40.85 49.79
CA LEU A 6 21.29 41.92 48.87
C LEU A 6 22.32 41.42 47.83
N LEU A 7 22.31 41.83 46.55
CA LEU A 7 21.78 43.01 45.85
C LEU A 7 21.70 42.72 44.33
N ALA A 8 20.86 43.46 43.62
CA ALA A 8 20.59 43.37 42.18
C ALA A 8 21.64 44.07 41.28
N ALA A 9 21.70 43.67 40.01
CA ALA A 9 22.09 44.54 38.89
C ALA A 9 21.46 44.03 37.59
N ALA A 10 20.57 44.84 37.00
CA ALA A 10 20.03 44.62 35.66
C ALA A 10 20.87 45.41 34.65
N VAL A 11 21.35 44.75 33.60
CA VAL A 11 22.04 45.39 32.48
C VAL A 11 21.10 45.40 31.28
N ALA A 12 20.65 46.58 30.87
CA ALA A 12 19.91 46.78 29.62
C ALA A 12 20.93 46.91 28.48
N ALA A 13 20.87 46.01 27.50
CA ALA A 13 21.61 46.12 26.26
C ALA A 13 20.64 46.51 25.13
N THR A 14 20.77 47.74 24.62
CA THR A 14 20.06 48.21 23.43
C THR A 14 20.87 47.83 22.18
N THR A 15 20.38 46.89 21.38
CA THR A 15 20.93 46.59 20.07
C THR A 15 20.12 47.32 18.99
N SER A 16 20.77 48.27 18.33
CA SER A 16 20.29 48.90 17.10
C SER A 16 20.55 47.96 15.92
N VAL A 17 19.50 47.47 15.26
CA VAL A 17 19.63 46.74 13.99
C VAL A 17 19.48 47.73 12.84
N GLY A 18 20.59 48.00 12.14
CA GLY A 18 20.56 48.64 10.83
C GLY A 18 20.02 47.66 9.79
N ALA A 19 19.01 48.07 9.03
CA ALA A 19 18.48 47.29 7.93
C ALA A 19 19.49 47.24 6.78
N VAL A 20 20.10 46.09 6.55
CA VAL A 20 20.77 45.74 5.30
C VAL A 20 19.69 45.24 4.35
N PRO A 21 19.59 45.73 3.09
CA PRO A 21 18.65 45.16 2.12
C PRO A 21 19.05 43.72 1.86
N ALA A 22 18.24 42.78 2.35
CA ALA A 22 18.41 41.38 2.08
C ALA A 22 18.27 41.15 0.57
N HIS A 23 19.34 40.63 -0.02
CA HIS A 23 19.33 39.97 -1.31
C HIS A 23 18.19 38.94 -1.27
N GLN A 24 17.14 39.16 -2.07
CA GLN A 24 16.00 38.26 -2.15
C GLN A 24 16.55 36.91 -2.62
N PRO A 25 16.48 35.84 -1.81
CA PRO A 25 16.65 34.51 -2.37
C PRO A 25 15.56 34.36 -3.41
N VAL A 26 15.98 33.97 -4.62
CA VAL A 26 15.07 33.52 -5.66
C VAL A 26 14.19 32.46 -4.99
N GLU A 27 12.92 32.78 -4.78
CA GLU A 27 11.92 31.79 -4.38
C GLU A 27 11.98 30.70 -5.43
N SER A 28 12.63 29.59 -5.08
CA SER A 28 12.25 28.30 -5.61
C SER A 28 10.77 28.20 -5.34
N ARG A 29 9.96 28.47 -6.37
CA ARG A 29 8.55 28.15 -6.37
C ARG A 29 8.48 26.68 -6.06
N ASP A 30 8.21 26.38 -4.80
CA ASP A 30 7.74 25.09 -4.38
C ASP A 30 6.50 24.85 -5.22
N PHE A 31 6.66 24.05 -6.27
CA PHE A 31 5.57 23.32 -6.91
C PHE A 31 5.09 22.23 -5.95
N SER A 32 4.87 22.59 -4.68
CA SER A 32 3.93 21.92 -3.80
C SER A 32 2.55 22.23 -4.39
N PHE A 33 2.23 21.49 -5.44
CA PHE A 33 0.87 21.10 -5.69
C PHE A 33 0.42 20.39 -4.41
N SER A 34 -0.11 21.16 -3.46
CA SER A 34 -1.16 20.72 -2.55
C SER A 34 -2.39 20.38 -3.43
N LEU A 35 -2.23 19.44 -4.35
CA LEU A 35 -3.33 18.61 -4.79
C LEU A 35 -3.73 17.87 -3.53
N ASN A 36 -4.85 18.28 -2.94
CA ASN A 36 -5.51 17.49 -1.93
C ASN A 36 -5.98 16.23 -2.65
N LEU A 37 -5.06 15.30 -2.88
CA LEU A 37 -5.26 14.12 -3.74
C LEU A 37 -6.31 13.20 -3.10
N GLY A 38 -6.54 13.34 -1.79
CA GLY A 38 -7.73 12.85 -1.12
C GLY A 38 -9.02 13.33 -1.81
N ASP A 39 -9.19 14.60 -2.13
CA ASP A 39 -10.38 15.08 -2.84
C ASP A 39 -10.50 14.52 -4.28
N LEU A 40 -9.38 14.13 -4.89
CA LEU A 40 -9.34 13.50 -6.22
C LEU A 40 -9.72 12.00 -6.16
N PHE A 41 -9.38 11.34 -5.07
CA PHE A 41 -9.67 9.93 -4.83
C PHE A 41 -10.71 9.75 -3.72
N ASP A 42 -11.72 10.62 -3.60
CA ASP A 42 -12.82 10.46 -2.63
C ASP A 42 -12.39 10.18 -1.16
N GLY A 43 -11.23 10.71 -0.76
CA GLY A 43 -10.61 10.57 0.55
C GLY A 43 -9.55 9.46 0.65
N PHE A 44 -9.27 8.71 -0.42
CA PHE A 44 -8.27 7.63 -0.40
C PHE A 44 -6.83 8.17 -0.45
N ASP A 45 -6.05 7.83 0.58
CA ASP A 45 -4.60 8.08 0.63
C ASP A 45 -3.85 6.83 0.15
N LEU A 46 -3.41 6.88 -1.11
CA LEU A 46 -2.61 5.83 -1.77
C LEU A 46 -1.10 6.12 -1.71
N SER A 47 -0.64 6.93 -0.77
CA SER A 47 0.79 7.14 -0.55
C SER A 47 1.43 5.95 0.16
N ASN A 48 2.75 5.81 0.01
CA ASN A 48 3.53 4.79 0.71
C ASN A 48 3.44 4.90 2.25
N ASN A 49 3.25 6.11 2.79
CA ASN A 49 3.15 6.38 4.23
C ASN A 49 1.87 5.80 4.84
N ASN A 50 0.83 5.61 4.02
CA ASN A 50 -0.43 4.99 4.43
C ASN A 50 -0.57 3.56 3.89
N HIS A 51 0.55 2.88 3.59
CA HIS A 51 0.54 1.53 3.04
C HIS A 51 -0.39 1.41 1.83
N TYR A 52 -0.38 2.41 0.95
CA TYR A 52 -1.21 2.48 -0.25
C TYR A 52 -2.71 2.26 0.03
N GLY A 53 -3.21 2.76 1.16
CA GLY A 53 -4.61 2.65 1.58
C GLY A 53 -4.91 1.49 2.53
N ALA A 54 -3.93 0.63 2.83
CA ALA A 54 -4.09 -0.55 3.68
C ALA A 54 -3.11 -0.58 4.87
N PRO A 55 -3.17 0.36 5.83
CA PRO A 55 -2.22 0.44 6.95
C PRO A 55 -2.33 -0.72 7.95
N ILE A 56 -3.44 -1.44 7.96
CA ILE A 56 -3.65 -2.61 8.82
C ILE A 56 -3.49 -3.86 7.96
N PRO A 57 -2.54 -4.77 8.26
CA PRO A 57 -2.28 -5.94 7.44
C PRO A 57 -3.47 -6.93 7.42
N PRO A 58 -3.58 -7.78 6.39
CA PRO A 58 -4.81 -8.53 6.13
C PRO A 58 -5.13 -9.60 7.18
N TRP A 59 -4.17 -10.03 7.98
CA TRP A 59 -4.38 -10.99 9.09
C TRP A 59 -4.85 -10.33 10.39
N VAL A 60 -4.91 -9.00 10.45
CA VAL A 60 -5.41 -8.27 11.62
C VAL A 60 -6.90 -7.96 11.45
N PHE A 61 -7.65 -8.14 12.54
CA PHE A 61 -9.08 -7.86 12.58
C PHE A 61 -9.39 -6.41 12.20
N GLY A 62 -10.41 -6.22 11.36
CA GLY A 62 -10.82 -4.90 10.87
C GLY A 62 -9.95 -4.34 9.74
N SER A 63 -8.99 -5.11 9.22
CA SER A 63 -8.23 -4.75 8.03
C SER A 63 -9.14 -4.56 6.81
N LYS A 64 -8.81 -3.57 5.98
CA LYS A 64 -9.52 -3.28 4.74
C LYS A 64 -8.53 -3.21 3.58
N PRO A 65 -8.89 -3.76 2.39
CA PRO A 65 -8.05 -3.64 1.22
C PRO A 65 -7.90 -2.16 0.85
N GLY A 66 -6.72 -1.78 0.39
CA GLY A 66 -6.45 -0.40 0.02
C GLY A 66 -7.10 -0.02 -1.31
N TRP A 67 -7.23 -0.99 -2.21
CA TRP A 67 -7.69 -0.78 -3.59
C TRP A 67 -8.11 -2.10 -4.24
N TYR A 68 -8.80 -1.97 -5.38
CA TYR A 68 -9.14 -3.06 -6.27
C TYR A 68 -8.42 -2.87 -7.61
N TYR A 69 -7.96 -3.98 -8.20
CA TYR A 69 -7.41 -4.00 -9.55
C TYR A 69 -7.97 -5.15 -10.37
N GLY A 70 -8.85 -4.77 -11.29
CA GLY A 70 -9.52 -5.69 -12.19
C GLY A 70 -10.42 -4.99 -13.20
N PRO A 71 -10.98 -5.77 -14.14
CA PRO A 71 -11.80 -5.25 -15.22
C PRO A 71 -13.19 -4.77 -14.79
N HIS A 72 -13.63 -5.05 -13.55
CA HIS A 72 -14.98 -4.77 -13.07
C HIS A 72 -15.01 -3.81 -11.85
N PRO A 73 -14.52 -2.57 -11.98
CA PRO A 73 -14.51 -1.62 -10.87
C PRO A 73 -15.89 -1.28 -10.31
N GLY A 74 -16.95 -1.40 -11.13
CA GLY A 74 -18.33 -1.14 -10.70
C GLY A 74 -18.83 -2.11 -9.63
N ASP A 75 -18.22 -3.29 -9.50
CA ASP A 75 -18.58 -4.30 -8.50
C ASP A 75 -17.94 -4.01 -7.13
N HIS A 76 -16.99 -3.06 -7.09
CA HIS A 76 -16.25 -2.68 -5.89
C HIS A 76 -16.27 -1.15 -5.66
N PRO A 77 -17.46 -0.52 -5.54
CA PRO A 77 -17.60 0.94 -5.51
C PRO A 77 -16.99 1.59 -4.26
N HIS A 78 -16.66 0.81 -3.23
CA HIS A 78 -16.05 1.28 -1.99
C HIS A 78 -14.52 1.22 -1.98
N LEU A 79 -13.91 0.73 -3.06
CA LEU A 79 -12.47 0.65 -3.21
C LEU A 79 -12.03 1.53 -4.38
N PRO A 80 -10.92 2.28 -4.23
CA PRO A 80 -10.34 2.98 -5.36
C PRO A 80 -9.88 1.94 -6.37
N CYS A 81 -10.33 2.09 -7.62
CA CYS A 81 -9.85 1.27 -8.72
C CYS A 81 -8.68 1.95 -9.42
N LEU A 82 -7.58 1.22 -9.57
CA LEU A 82 -6.44 1.65 -10.38
C LEU A 82 -6.73 1.43 -11.87
N GLY A 83 -7.57 2.32 -12.44
CA GLY A 83 -7.90 2.30 -13.87
C GLY A 83 -8.25 3.69 -14.42
N GLY A 84 -8.27 3.80 -15.75
CA GLY A 84 -8.78 4.98 -16.45
C GLY A 84 -8.03 6.29 -16.14
N LEU A 85 -8.78 7.35 -15.79
CA LEU A 85 -8.24 8.69 -15.56
C LEU A 85 -7.37 8.75 -14.29
N ILE A 86 -7.70 7.97 -13.26
CA ILE A 86 -6.93 7.88 -12.00
C ILE A 86 -5.49 7.48 -12.31
N CYS A 87 -5.31 6.47 -13.15
CA CYS A 87 -3.98 6.01 -13.52
C CYS A 87 -3.14 7.06 -14.23
N ARG A 88 -3.73 7.79 -15.19
CA ARG A 88 -3.01 8.85 -15.89
C ARG A 88 -2.51 9.96 -14.96
N ILE A 89 -3.19 10.19 -13.84
CA ILE A 89 -2.79 11.18 -12.84
C ILE A 89 -1.68 10.61 -11.95
N LEU A 90 -1.82 9.35 -11.53
CA LEU A 90 -0.83 8.66 -10.70
C LEU A 90 0.53 8.53 -11.40
N ASP A 91 0.56 8.30 -12.72
CA ASP A 91 1.81 8.23 -13.50
C ASP A 91 2.64 9.53 -13.46
N LEU A 92 1.99 10.66 -13.21
CA LEU A 92 2.65 11.97 -13.20
C LEU A 92 3.28 12.29 -11.84
N ILE A 93 3.03 11.48 -10.80
CA ILE A 93 3.47 11.75 -9.43
C ILE A 93 4.34 10.58 -8.92
N PRO A 94 5.67 10.74 -8.85
CA PRO A 94 6.61 9.63 -8.60
C PRO A 94 6.58 9.04 -7.19
N PHE A 95 5.76 9.57 -6.27
CA PHE A 95 5.68 9.11 -4.87
C PHE A 95 4.41 8.29 -4.58
N PHE A 96 3.56 8.09 -5.59
CA PHE A 96 2.35 7.29 -5.49
C PHE A 96 2.52 5.94 -6.18
N ILE A 97 1.54 5.06 -5.96
CA ILE A 97 1.45 3.79 -6.67
C ILE A 97 1.49 4.02 -8.19
N HIS A 98 2.40 3.33 -8.89
CA HIS A 98 2.40 3.33 -10.34
C HIS A 98 1.22 2.51 -10.81
N CYS A 99 0.51 3.01 -11.82
CA CYS A 99 -0.64 2.29 -12.31
C CYS A 99 -0.22 1.16 -13.25
N PRO A 100 -0.67 -0.08 -13.04
CA PRO A 100 -0.46 -1.12 -14.03
C PRO A 100 -1.38 -0.83 -15.24
N HIS A 101 -0.80 -0.35 -16.34
CA HIS A 101 -1.54 0.12 -17.52
C HIS A 101 -2.24 -0.98 -18.32
N ASN A 102 -1.77 -2.20 -18.18
CA ASN A 102 -2.29 -3.34 -18.92
C ASN A 102 -2.77 -4.36 -17.90
N TYR A 103 -4.09 -4.52 -17.80
CA TYR A 103 -4.65 -5.66 -17.11
C TYR A 103 -4.17 -6.93 -17.80
N PRO A 104 -3.53 -7.87 -17.08
CA PRO A 104 -3.01 -9.07 -17.69
C PRO A 104 -4.17 -9.85 -18.31
N HIS A 105 -4.10 -10.05 -19.62
CA HIS A 105 -5.07 -10.87 -20.32
C HIS A 105 -4.82 -12.34 -19.98
N PRO A 106 -5.89 -13.15 -19.81
CA PRO A 106 -5.75 -14.60 -19.80
C PRO A 106 -4.96 -15.05 -21.04
N PRO A 107 -4.13 -16.10 -20.93
CA PRO A 107 -3.47 -16.68 -22.09
C PRO A 107 -4.49 -16.97 -23.19
N THR A 108 -4.24 -16.47 -24.40
CA THR A 108 -5.14 -16.69 -25.55
C THR A 108 -5.11 -18.13 -26.06
N ASP A 109 -4.08 -18.89 -25.68
CA ASP A 109 -3.94 -20.32 -25.97
C ASP A 109 -3.49 -21.07 -24.69
N PRO A 110 -4.21 -22.11 -24.25
CA PRO A 110 -3.79 -22.96 -23.13
C PRO A 110 -2.44 -23.68 -23.33
N THR A 111 -1.94 -23.73 -24.57
CA THR A 111 -0.69 -24.42 -24.92
C THR A 111 0.54 -23.51 -24.94
N ASP A 112 0.36 -22.19 -24.86
CA ASP A 112 1.48 -21.27 -24.76
C ASP A 112 2.11 -21.37 -23.35
N PRO A 113 3.43 -21.61 -23.24
CA PRO A 113 4.09 -21.50 -21.96
C PRO A 113 3.88 -20.08 -21.42
N PRO A 114 3.53 -19.91 -20.14
CA PRO A 114 3.39 -18.59 -19.55
C PRO A 114 4.64 -17.76 -19.87
N PRO A 115 4.49 -16.53 -20.38
CA PRO A 115 5.63 -15.63 -20.54
C PRO A 115 6.40 -15.56 -19.23
N ALA A 116 7.74 -15.55 -19.32
CA ALA A 116 8.56 -15.27 -18.15
C ALA A 116 8.19 -13.87 -17.62
N ASP A 117 7.46 -13.84 -16.51
CA ASP A 117 6.87 -12.64 -15.92
C ASP A 117 7.77 -12.00 -14.86
N GLY A 118 8.96 -12.56 -14.65
CA GLY A 118 9.92 -12.08 -13.64
C GLY A 118 9.62 -12.58 -12.23
N TYR A 119 8.72 -13.56 -12.06
CA TYR A 119 8.39 -14.12 -10.76
C TYR A 119 8.75 -15.61 -10.64
N THR A 120 9.25 -16.00 -9.48
CA THR A 120 9.44 -17.39 -9.07
C THR A 120 8.39 -17.78 -8.06
N ASN A 121 7.66 -18.87 -8.30
CA ASN A 121 6.76 -19.43 -7.29
C ASN A 121 7.57 -20.00 -6.11
N THR A 122 7.29 -19.56 -4.89
CA THR A 122 7.96 -20.05 -3.67
C THR A 122 7.15 -21.12 -2.96
N PHE A 123 5.82 -21.03 -3.05
CA PHE A 123 4.88 -22.06 -2.63
C PHE A 123 3.57 -21.96 -3.43
N HIS A 124 2.82 -23.06 -3.47
CA HIS A 124 1.60 -23.17 -4.25
C HIS A 124 0.50 -23.90 -3.49
N ASN A 125 -0.71 -23.36 -3.56
CA ASN A 125 -1.97 -23.95 -3.11
C ASN A 125 -1.93 -24.47 -1.67
N ILE A 126 -1.46 -23.64 -0.74
CA ILE A 126 -1.48 -23.93 0.70
C ILE A 126 -2.67 -23.26 1.39
N SER A 127 -3.01 -23.72 2.60
CA SER A 127 -4.13 -23.22 3.40
C SER A 127 -3.74 -22.13 4.40
N ALA A 128 -2.66 -21.40 4.12
CA ALA A 128 -2.17 -20.32 4.96
C ALA A 128 -1.57 -19.20 4.11
N ALA A 129 -1.70 -17.96 4.57
CA ALA A 129 -1.13 -16.77 3.94
C ALA A 129 0.07 -16.26 4.73
N VAL A 130 0.95 -15.53 4.06
CA VAL A 130 2.15 -14.96 4.67
C VAL A 130 1.79 -13.91 5.72
N GLN A 131 2.42 -14.00 6.89
CA GLN A 131 2.49 -12.91 7.87
C GLN A 131 3.95 -12.54 8.09
N ALA A 132 4.31 -11.30 7.77
CA ALA A 132 5.68 -10.83 7.90
C ALA A 132 5.76 -9.33 8.21
N ASP A 133 6.85 -8.94 8.84
CA ASP A 133 7.09 -7.57 9.35
C ASP A 133 7.36 -6.55 8.24
N ASP A 134 7.72 -7.00 7.03
CA ASP A 134 8.01 -6.19 5.87
C ASP A 134 6.80 -6.03 4.92
N TYR A 135 5.60 -6.27 5.46
CA TYR A 135 4.32 -5.96 4.84
C TYR A 135 4.27 -4.54 4.28
N MET A 136 3.74 -4.42 3.07
CA MET A 136 3.64 -3.15 2.35
C MET A 136 2.20 -2.68 2.19
N THR A 137 1.32 -3.53 1.66
CA THR A 137 -0.09 -3.22 1.38
C THR A 137 -0.83 -4.52 1.04
N PHE A 138 -2.16 -4.48 0.99
CA PHE A 138 -2.95 -5.46 0.27
C PHE A 138 -4.13 -4.84 -0.47
N GLY A 139 -4.62 -5.58 -1.45
CA GLY A 139 -5.71 -5.20 -2.32
C GLY A 139 -6.47 -6.44 -2.79
N LEU A 140 -7.51 -6.22 -3.58
CA LEU A 140 -8.31 -7.30 -4.17
C LEU A 140 -8.11 -7.37 -5.69
N VAL A 141 -7.96 -8.58 -6.20
CA VAL A 141 -7.76 -8.85 -7.64
C VAL A 141 -8.52 -10.10 -8.07
N GLU A 142 -8.77 -10.25 -9.37
CA GLU A 142 -9.46 -11.44 -9.90
C GLU A 142 -8.49 -12.57 -10.29
N THR A 143 -7.21 -12.29 -10.50
CA THR A 143 -6.23 -13.28 -10.99
C THR A 143 -4.86 -13.14 -10.32
N VAL A 144 -4.11 -14.24 -10.27
CA VAL A 144 -2.71 -14.25 -9.85
C VAL A 144 -1.85 -13.29 -10.68
N ALA A 145 -2.07 -13.25 -11.99
CA ALA A 145 -1.35 -12.33 -12.87
C ALA A 145 -1.63 -10.87 -12.49
N ALA A 146 -2.87 -10.53 -12.13
CA ALA A 146 -3.21 -9.21 -11.64
C ALA A 146 -2.56 -8.90 -10.29
N CYS A 147 -2.41 -9.88 -9.39
CA CYS A 147 -1.67 -9.73 -8.13
C CYS A 147 -0.18 -9.38 -8.38
N LYS A 148 0.47 -10.07 -9.31
CA LYS A 148 1.86 -9.77 -9.73
C LYS A 148 1.99 -8.39 -10.35
N ALA A 149 1.09 -8.02 -11.25
CA ALA A 149 1.06 -6.68 -11.85
C ALA A 149 0.83 -5.59 -10.79
N MET A 150 0.09 -5.90 -9.74
CA MET A 150 -0.09 -5.03 -8.57
C MET A 150 1.22 -4.88 -7.77
N CYS A 151 2.02 -5.94 -7.60
CA CYS A 151 3.37 -5.83 -7.03
C CYS A 151 4.29 -4.98 -7.92
N ASP A 152 4.22 -5.11 -9.25
CA ASP A 152 5.00 -4.27 -10.18
C ASP A 152 4.68 -2.78 -10.10
N SER A 153 3.50 -2.47 -9.56
CA SER A 153 2.94 -1.14 -9.43
C SER A 153 3.36 -0.45 -8.13
N VAL A 154 3.91 -1.20 -7.17
CA VAL A 154 4.34 -0.71 -5.85
C VAL A 154 5.86 -0.67 -5.76
N ASP A 155 6.42 0.53 -5.61
CA ASP A 155 7.87 0.70 -5.48
C ASP A 155 8.42 -0.07 -4.27
N GLY A 156 9.46 -0.86 -4.51
CA GLY A 156 10.09 -1.74 -3.52
C GLY A 156 9.36 -3.05 -3.24
N CYS A 157 8.28 -3.40 -3.95
CA CYS A 157 7.65 -4.71 -3.82
C CYS A 157 8.57 -5.82 -4.36
N GLY A 158 8.89 -6.79 -3.51
CA GLY A 158 9.70 -7.96 -3.84
C GLY A 158 8.92 -9.27 -3.84
N PHE A 159 7.70 -9.28 -3.29
CA PHE A 159 6.92 -10.50 -3.15
C PHE A 159 5.41 -10.24 -3.13
N ALA A 160 4.68 -11.15 -3.78
CA ALA A 160 3.23 -11.16 -3.82
C ALA A 160 2.70 -12.49 -3.28
N ASN A 161 1.80 -12.44 -2.29
CA ASN A 161 1.02 -13.59 -1.85
C ASN A 161 -0.44 -13.40 -2.27
N SER A 162 -0.91 -14.29 -3.16
CA SER A 162 -2.29 -14.34 -3.63
C SER A 162 -3.03 -15.48 -2.96
N TYR A 163 -4.21 -15.23 -2.39
CA TYR A 163 -4.99 -16.26 -1.70
C TYR A 163 -6.47 -15.88 -1.62
N HIS A 164 -7.33 -16.88 -1.40
CA HIS A 164 -8.72 -16.66 -1.02
C HIS A 164 -8.86 -16.54 0.49
N ASP A 165 -9.37 -15.40 0.95
CA ASP A 165 -9.78 -15.18 2.34
C ASP A 165 -11.26 -15.54 2.47
N VAL A 166 -11.55 -16.84 2.51
CA VAL A 166 -12.92 -17.37 2.41
C VAL A 166 -13.73 -16.90 3.62
N ASN A 167 -14.91 -16.34 3.37
CA ASN A 167 -15.74 -15.61 4.35
C ASN A 167 -15.11 -14.32 4.91
N GLY A 168 -13.83 -14.05 4.67
CA GLY A 168 -13.18 -12.80 5.03
C GLY A 168 -13.51 -11.68 4.04
N LYS A 169 -12.97 -10.49 4.32
CA LYS A 169 -13.08 -9.29 3.47
C LYS A 169 -14.52 -9.02 2.99
N ASP A 170 -15.45 -9.02 3.93
CA ASP A 170 -16.89 -8.83 3.67
C ASP A 170 -17.49 -9.87 2.70
N GLY A 171 -16.95 -11.09 2.71
CA GLY A 171 -17.40 -12.20 1.87
C GLY A 171 -16.94 -12.11 0.41
N SER A 172 -15.91 -11.31 0.12
CA SER A 172 -15.43 -11.11 -1.25
C SER A 172 -14.94 -12.43 -1.87
N PRO A 173 -15.37 -12.78 -3.09
CA PRO A 173 -14.89 -13.98 -3.79
C PRO A 173 -13.51 -13.75 -4.45
N LEU A 174 -12.98 -12.53 -4.39
CA LEU A 174 -11.72 -12.17 -5.02
C LEU A 174 -10.51 -12.76 -4.32
N LEU A 175 -9.38 -12.76 -5.03
CA LEU A 175 -8.08 -13.02 -4.41
C LEU A 175 -7.70 -11.79 -3.58
N THR A 176 -7.33 -12.03 -2.34
CA THR A 176 -6.52 -11.09 -1.58
C THR A 176 -5.10 -11.16 -2.11
N CYS A 177 -4.54 -10.01 -2.48
CA CYS A 177 -3.15 -9.88 -2.90
C CYS A 177 -2.40 -9.09 -1.84
N ALA A 178 -1.57 -9.75 -1.04
CA ALA A 178 -0.72 -9.12 -0.02
C ALA A 178 0.70 -8.95 -0.55
N LEU A 179 1.27 -7.75 -0.38
CA LEU A 179 2.58 -7.38 -0.90
C LEU A 179 3.60 -7.17 0.21
N PHE A 180 4.83 -7.63 -0.04
CA PHE A 180 5.94 -7.59 0.90
C PHE A 180 7.22 -7.12 0.20
N ARG A 181 8.17 -6.58 0.98
CA ARG A 181 9.43 -6.07 0.42
C ARG A 181 10.40 -7.20 0.04
N GLY A 182 10.47 -8.24 0.85
CA GLY A 182 11.33 -9.40 0.70
C GLY A 182 10.57 -10.62 0.22
N CYS A 183 11.31 -11.62 -0.28
CA CYS A 183 10.73 -12.90 -0.68
C CYS A 183 10.46 -13.79 0.53
N HIS A 184 9.30 -14.46 0.51
CA HIS A 184 8.85 -15.35 1.57
C HIS A 184 8.65 -16.77 1.06
N GLY A 185 8.90 -17.73 1.95
CA GLY A 185 8.63 -19.14 1.74
C GLY A 185 7.35 -19.60 2.47
N PRO A 186 6.97 -20.88 2.31
CA PRO A 186 5.83 -21.45 3.03
C PRO A 186 6.01 -21.43 4.56
N GLU A 187 7.24 -21.30 5.06
CA GLU A 187 7.54 -21.15 6.49
C GLU A 187 7.00 -19.86 7.11
N ASP A 188 6.79 -18.81 6.31
CA ASP A 188 6.22 -17.53 6.75
C ASP A 188 4.69 -17.51 6.56
N ALA A 189 4.12 -18.57 5.96
CA ALA A 189 2.69 -18.70 5.73
C ALA A 189 2.01 -19.37 6.94
N ASP A 190 1.76 -18.59 7.99
CA ASP A 190 1.12 -19.04 9.24
C ASP A 190 -0.26 -18.40 9.49
N ASN A 191 -0.73 -17.53 8.59
CA ASN A 191 -2.11 -17.01 8.62
C ASN A 191 -3.09 -18.05 8.08
N GLU A 192 -3.67 -18.87 8.94
CA GLU A 192 -4.75 -19.79 8.54
C GLU A 192 -6.15 -19.13 8.51
N GLY A 193 -6.26 -17.86 8.92
CA GLY A 193 -7.53 -17.17 9.16
C GLY A 193 -7.99 -17.29 10.61
N GLY A 194 -9.27 -17.61 10.84
CA GLY A 194 -9.84 -17.80 12.19
C GLY A 194 -10.51 -16.56 12.80
N GLN A 195 -10.63 -15.47 12.05
CA GLN A 195 -11.30 -14.24 12.48
C GLN A 195 -12.82 -14.37 12.31
N SER A 196 -13.56 -13.98 13.34
CA SER A 196 -15.03 -13.91 13.29
C SER A 196 -15.50 -12.74 12.44
N GLN A 197 -16.48 -13.00 11.59
CA GLN A 197 -17.09 -12.04 10.68
C GLN A 197 -18.41 -11.49 11.26
N PRO A 198 -18.94 -10.36 10.75
CA PRO A 198 -20.18 -9.77 11.25
C PRO A 198 -21.40 -10.69 11.19
N ASP A 199 -21.42 -11.65 10.25
CA ASP A 199 -22.48 -12.66 10.09
C ASP A 199 -22.30 -13.90 10.99
N GLY A 200 -21.23 -13.94 11.79
CA GLY A 200 -20.89 -15.04 12.69
C GLY A 200 -20.10 -16.18 12.02
N SER A 201 -19.81 -16.08 10.71
CA SER A 201 -18.90 -17.00 10.05
C SER A 201 -17.46 -16.81 10.54
N ILE A 202 -16.63 -17.82 10.33
CA ILE A 202 -15.19 -17.78 10.59
C ILE A 202 -14.50 -17.82 9.23
N ASN A 203 -13.53 -16.92 9.01
CA ASN A 203 -12.75 -16.97 7.78
C ASN A 203 -11.65 -18.02 7.83
N PHE A 204 -11.20 -18.45 6.66
CA PHE A 204 -10.05 -19.32 6.51
C PHE A 204 -9.34 -19.03 5.19
N ILE A 205 -8.04 -19.32 5.15
CA ILE A 205 -7.24 -19.12 3.94
C ILE A 205 -7.28 -20.37 3.06
N ALA A 206 -7.47 -20.17 1.76
CA ALA A 206 -7.43 -21.22 0.75
C ALA A 206 -6.65 -20.76 -0.49
N GLU A 207 -6.14 -21.73 -1.24
CA GLU A 207 -5.49 -21.52 -2.55
C GLU A 207 -4.40 -20.44 -2.51
N SER A 208 -3.57 -20.47 -1.46
CA SER A 208 -2.52 -19.48 -1.24
C SER A 208 -1.27 -19.82 -2.03
N ASP A 209 -0.80 -18.86 -2.81
CA ASP A 209 0.39 -18.94 -3.66
C ASP A 209 1.35 -17.79 -3.33
N GLY A 210 2.65 -18.08 -3.34
CA GLY A 210 3.72 -17.12 -3.10
C GLY A 210 4.57 -16.88 -4.35
N TRP A 211 4.87 -15.61 -4.64
CA TRP A 211 5.60 -15.20 -5.85
C TRP A 211 6.72 -14.22 -5.51
N CYS A 212 7.96 -14.67 -5.59
CA CYS A 212 9.16 -13.87 -5.40
C CYS A 212 9.58 -13.19 -6.71
N LYS A 213 9.73 -11.87 -6.69
CA LYS A 213 10.17 -11.07 -7.83
C LYS A 213 11.69 -11.19 -8.02
N GLN A 214 12.13 -11.35 -9.27
CA GLN A 214 13.55 -11.49 -9.65
C GLN A 214 14.21 -10.15 -9.98
#